data_AF-A0A1N6XYH6-F1
#
_entry.id   AF-A0A1N6XYH6-F1
#
_cell.length_a   1.000
_cell.length_b   1.000
_cell.length_c   1.000
_cell.angle_alpha   90.00
_cell.angle_beta   90.00
_cell.angle_gamma   90.00
#
_symmetry.space_group_name_H-M   'P 1'
#
loop_
_entity.id
_entity.type
_entity.pdbx_description
1 polymer ?
#
loop_
_entity_poly.entity_id
_entity_poly.type
_entity_poly.pdbx_seq_one_letter_code
_entity_poly.pdbx_strand_id
1 'polypeptide(L)'
;MVKYFIAVTYEVCEHNHICLDMNEYSVDPLKGLDEQIREFARIDVAPLVKVYESNTDGFNECSLYKEYTFKEYECGCNDHQ
;
A
#
# COMPACT_ATOMS: atom_id res chain seq x y z
N MET A 1 20.71 1.38 13.35
CA MET A 1 19.37 1.82 13.76
C MET A 1 18.38 0.87 13.12
N VAL A 2 17.41 0.37 13.88
CA VAL A 2 16.37 -0.52 13.35
C VAL A 2 15.34 0.37 12.65
N LYS A 3 15.04 0.06 11.38
CA LYS A 3 13.95 0.71 10.65
C LYS A 3 12.73 -0.20 10.68
N TYR A 4 11.59 0.38 10.96
CA TYR A 4 10.28 -0.29 10.94
C TYR A 4 9.55 0.13 9.69
N PHE A 5 8.83 -0.81 9.09
CA PHE A 5 8.09 -0.57 7.86
C PHE A 5 6.63 -0.98 8.04
N ILE A 6 5.74 -0.12 7.56
CA ILE A 6 4.30 -0.38 7.51
C ILE A 6 3.84 -0.13 6.07
N ALA A 7 3.00 -1.02 5.57
CA ALA A 7 2.37 -0.88 4.27
C ALA A 7 0.91 -0.52 4.47
N VAL A 8 0.43 0.51 3.78
CA VAL A 8 -0.96 0.93 3.78
C VAL A 8 -1.51 0.73 2.38
N THR A 9 -2.58 -0.04 2.26
CA THR A 9 -3.30 -0.26 1.01
C THR A 9 -4.30 0.87 0.79
N TYR A 10 -4.48 1.25 -0.47
CA TYR A 10 -5.36 2.35 -0.86
C TYR A 10 -6.28 1.92 -1.99
N GLU A 11 -7.56 2.25 -1.84
CA GLU A 11 -8.52 2.27 -2.93
C GLU A 11 -8.29 3.56 -3.73
N VAL A 12 -8.11 3.41 -5.05
CA VAL A 12 -7.96 4.53 -5.97
C VAL A 12 -9.01 4.42 -7.07
N CYS A 13 -9.79 5.49 -7.23
CA CYS A 13 -10.73 5.63 -8.34
C CYS A 13 -10.54 7.00 -8.97
N GLU A 14 -9.93 7.03 -10.16
CA GLU A 14 -9.66 8.28 -10.88
C GLU A 14 -10.94 9.03 -11.24
N HIS A 15 -12.00 8.31 -11.63
CA HIS A 15 -13.28 8.92 -12.02
C HIS A 15 -13.95 9.70 -10.88
N ASN A 16 -13.89 9.15 -9.67
CA ASN A 16 -14.50 9.77 -8.50
C ASN A 16 -13.49 10.64 -7.71
N HIS A 17 -12.24 10.74 -8.18
CA HIS A 17 -11.13 11.39 -7.47
C HIS A 17 -10.95 10.87 -6.04
N ILE A 18 -11.12 9.56 -5.84
CA ILE A 18 -11.07 8.90 -4.54
C ILE A 18 -9.67 8.31 -4.34
N CYS A 19 -9.09 8.56 -3.17
CA CYS A 19 -7.89 7.90 -2.67
C CYS A 19 -8.10 7.68 -1.16
N LEU A 20 -8.52 6.48 -0.78
CA LEU A 20 -8.89 6.13 0.58
C LEU A 20 -7.97 5.05 1.11
N ASP A 21 -7.45 5.23 2.33
CA ASP A 21 -6.77 4.16 3.05
C ASP A 21 -7.75 3.02 3.35
N MET A 22 -7.26 1.78 3.22
CA MET A 22 -8.04 0.58 3.47
C MET A 22 -7.54 -0.16 4.71
N ASN A 23 -6.36 -0.78 4.61
CA ASN A 23 -5.76 -1.52 5.71
C ASN A 23 -4.28 -1.20 5.87
N GLU A 24 -3.80 -1.44 7.08
CA GLU A 24 -2.41 -1.29 7.47
C GLU A 24 -1.78 -2.65 7.77
N TYR A 25 -0.58 -2.89 7.26
CA TYR A 25 0.15 -4.15 7.39
C TYR A 25 1.57 -3.90 7.90
N SER A 26 1.95 -4.61 8.95
CA SER A 26 3.35 -4.68 9.38
C SER A 26 4.18 -5.43 8.34
N VAL A 27 5.27 -4.82 7.87
CA VAL A 27 6.20 -5.47 6.94
C VAL A 27 7.24 -6.25 7.73
N ASP A 28 7.37 -7.55 7.44
CA ASP A 28 8.39 -8.39 8.04
C ASP A 28 9.75 -8.14 7.37
N PRO A 29 10.78 -7.67 8.11
CA PRO A 29 12.10 -7.40 7.54
C PRO A 29 12.88 -8.66 7.13
N LEU A 30 12.43 -9.85 7.56
CA LEU A 30 13.04 -11.13 7.19
C LEU A 30 12.54 -11.65 5.84
N LYS A 31 11.44 -11.09 5.32
CA LYS A 31 10.84 -11.45 4.03
C LYS A 31 11.12 -10.39 2.98
N GLY A 32 11.00 -10.76 1.71
CA GLY A 32 11.13 -9.80 0.61
C GLY A 32 10.03 -8.75 0.67
N LEU A 33 10.39 -7.45 0.66
CA LEU A 33 9.42 -6.35 0.68
C LEU A 33 8.45 -6.46 -0.50
N ASP A 34 8.95 -6.53 -1.73
CA ASP A 34 8.11 -6.55 -2.93
C ASP A 34 7.16 -7.76 -2.99
N GLU A 35 7.53 -8.90 -2.42
CA GLU A 35 6.66 -10.08 -2.33
C GLU A 35 5.49 -9.82 -1.37
N GLN A 36 5.78 -9.28 -0.19
CA GLN A 36 4.76 -8.92 0.80
C GLN A 36 3.82 -7.84 0.27
N ILE A 37 4.34 -6.79 -0.37
CA ILE A 37 3.50 -5.71 -0.91
C ILE A 37 2.54 -6.24 -1.98
N ARG A 38 3.00 -7.14 -2.85
CA ARG A 38 2.13 -7.81 -3.84
C ARG A 38 1.04 -8.64 -3.18
N GLU A 39 1.38 -9.35 -2.10
CA GLU A 39 0.41 -10.14 -1.34
C GLU A 39 -0.66 -9.24 -0.70
N PHE A 40 -0.26 -8.14 -0.05
CA PHE A 40 -1.19 -7.18 0.56
C PHE A 40 -2.11 -6.54 -0.47
N ALA A 41 -1.54 -6.08 -1.60
CA ALA A 41 -2.31 -5.52 -2.70
C ALA A 41 -3.34 -6.52 -3.25
N ARG A 42 -2.97 -7.80 -3.36
CA ARG A 42 -3.86 -8.87 -3.82
C ARG A 42 -4.97 -9.18 -2.81
N ILE A 43 -4.66 -9.19 -1.51
CA ILE A 43 -5.64 -9.46 -0.44
C ILE A 43 -6.74 -8.40 -0.44
N ASP A 44 -6.34 -7.13 -0.51
CA ASP A 44 -7.28 -6.01 -0.45
C ASP A 44 -7.83 -5.61 -1.83
N VAL A 45 -7.30 -6.19 -2.91
CA VAL A 45 -7.59 -5.76 -4.28
C VAL A 45 -7.32 -4.25 -4.41
N ALA A 46 -6.17 -3.82 -3.90
CA ALA A 46 -5.81 -2.41 -3.78
C ALA A 46 -4.89 -1.98 -4.94
N PRO A 47 -5.30 -0.99 -5.77
CA PRO A 47 -4.48 -0.49 -6.88
C PRO A 47 -3.24 0.28 -6.43
N LEU A 48 -3.19 0.71 -5.17
CA LEU A 48 -2.07 1.48 -4.63
C LEU A 48 -1.70 0.95 -3.25
N VAL A 49 -0.41 0.78 -3.01
CA VAL A 49 0.14 0.48 -1.69
C VAL A 49 1.28 1.43 -1.40
N LYS A 50 1.23 2.11 -0.26
CA LYS A 50 2.30 3.00 0.19
C LYS A 50 3.01 2.39 1.38
N VAL A 51 4.32 2.32 1.30
CA VAL A 51 5.19 1.83 2.35
C VAL A 51 5.78 3.03 3.07
N TYR A 52 5.59 3.07 4.38
CA TYR A 52 6.16 4.08 5.25
C TYR A 52 7.27 3.46 6.09
N GLU A 53 8.32 4.24 6.31
CA GLU A 53 9.38 3.87 7.23
C GLU A 53 9.31 4.72 8.50
N SER A 54 9.66 4.13 9.64
CA SER A 54 9.85 4.83 10.91
C SER A 54 11.12 4.35 11.61
N ASN A 55 11.72 5.26 12.39
CA ASN A 55 12.84 4.94 13.28
C ASN A 55 12.37 4.44 14.66
N THR A 56 11.06 4.46 14.92
CA THR A 56 10.44 4.02 16.16
C THR A 56 9.36 2.97 15.86
N ASP A 57 9.18 1.99 16.74
CA ASP A 57 8.16 0.95 16.59
C ASP A 57 6.73 1.49 16.71
N GLY A 58 6.56 2.67 17.31
CA GLY A 58 5.26 3.33 17.47
C GLY A 58 4.77 4.10 16.25
N PHE A 59 5.53 4.15 15.15
CA PHE A 59 5.16 4.85 13.90
C PHE A 59 4.68 6.31 14.11
N ASN A 60 5.12 6.97 15.18
CA ASN A 60 4.72 8.36 15.51
C ASN A 60 5.27 9.38 14.49
N GLU A 61 6.45 9.08 13.93
CA GLU A 61 7.08 9.83 12.85
C GLU A 61 7.36 8.87 11.70
N CYS A 62 6.52 8.96 10.66
CA CYS A 62 6.60 8.12 9.48
C CYS A 62 6.89 8.97 8.25
N SER A 63 7.83 8.48 7.44
CA SER A 63 8.13 9.05 6.13
C SER A 63 7.72 8.06 5.06
N LEU A 64 7.15 8.56 3.98
CA LEU A 64 6.87 7.75 2.81
C LEU A 64 8.19 7.22 2.24
N TYR A 65 8.35 5.90 2.24
CA TYR A 65 9.53 5.23 1.74
C TYR A 65 9.39 4.88 0.27
N LYS A 66 8.27 4.25 -0.10
CA LYS A 66 8.02 3.77 -1.48
C LYS A 66 6.53 3.64 -1.78
N GLU A 67 6.16 3.88 -3.01
CA GLU A 67 4.80 3.65 -3.52
C GLU A 67 4.80 2.55 -4.57
N TYR A 68 3.75 1.75 -4.56
CA TYR A 68 3.53 0.62 -5.45
C TYR A 68 2.16 0.75 -6.10
N THR A 69 2.13 0.71 -7.43
CA THR A 69 0.89 0.79 -8.20
C THR A 69 0.62 -0.52 -8.92
N PHE A 70 -0.60 -1.01 -8.80
CA PHE A 70 -1.07 -2.29 -9.33
C PHE A 70 -2.26 -2.04 -10.26
N LYS A 71 -1.97 -1.85 -11.54
CA LYS A 71 -2.98 -1.55 -12.57
C LYS A 71 -4.06 -2.63 -12.71
N GLU A 72 -3.70 -3.87 -12.37
CA GLU A 72 -4.63 -5.01 -12.38
C GLU A 72 -5.75 -4.91 -11.33
N TYR A 73 -5.56 -4.08 -10.29
CA TYR A 73 -6.55 -3.81 -9.25
C TYR A 73 -7.19 -2.42 -9.39
N GLU A 74 -6.83 -1.66 -10.43
CA GLU A 74 -7.52 -0.39 -10.70
C GLU A 74 -8.97 -0.68 -11.10
N CYS A 75 -9.89 0.12 -10.57
CA CYS A 75 -11.30 -0.01 -10.88
C CYS A 75 -11.49 0.13 -12.41
N GLY A 76 -11.77 -0.98 -13.08
CA GLY A 76 -11.98 -1.07 -14.53
C GLY A 76 -13.31 -0.46 -14.95
N CYS A 77 -13.57 0.80 -14.59
CA CYS A 77 -14.74 1.58 -14.99
C CYS A 77 -14.77 1.89 -16.51
N ASN A 78 -14.39 0.93 -17.35
CA ASN A 78 -14.32 1.07 -18.80
C ASN A 78 -15.26 0.13 -19.56
N ASP A 79 -16.27 -0.47 -18.88
CA ASP A 79 -17.19 -1.44 -19.50
C ASP A 79 -18.65 -0.99 -19.58
N HIS A 80 -18.95 0.31 -19.45
CA HIS A 80 -20.32 0.81 -19.65
C HIS A 80 -20.33 2.00 -20.62
N GLN A 81 -20.20 1.71 -21.92
CA GLN A 81 -20.90 2.44 -23.00
C GLN A 81 -21.11 1.55 -24.22
#